data_AF-A0A2D9F0T4-F1
#
_entry.id   AF-A0A2D9F0T4-F1
#
_cell.length_a   1.000
_cell.length_b   1.000
_cell.length_c   1.000
_cell.angle_alpha   90.00
_cell.angle_beta   90.00
_cell.angle_gamma   90.00
#
_symmetry.space_group_name_H-M   'P 1'
#
loop_
_entity.id
_entity.type
_entity.pdbx_description
1 polymer ?
#
loop_
_entity_poly.entity_id
_entity_poly.type
_entity_poly.pdbx_seq_one_letter_code
_entity_poly.pdbx_strand_id
1 'polypeptide(L)'
;METREELELLQAEILNLFNYIQRVRKEVAAITRSDEGNGRFDNMSDQLDAIVQATEDATNSIMEVVEQNTDTIDKIRAKTQDAEIVTLLDELENNSSNIFEACTFQDITGQRVTKIARSVTYVESRVNSLIEIFGKEHLDNVDVETEDKTEDEKMLNGPQFEGEGVTQDEIDKLFD
;
A
#
# COMPACT_ATOMS: atom_id res chain seq x y z
N MET A 1 0.36 -59.18 11.82
CA MET A 1 0.52 -58.24 12.93
C MET A 1 0.97 -56.89 12.37
N GLU A 2 1.98 -56.86 11.52
CA GLU A 2 2.41 -55.70 10.68
C GLU A 2 1.25 -54.90 10.05
N THR A 3 0.30 -55.56 9.39
CA THR A 3 -0.77 -54.89 8.63
C THR A 3 -1.76 -54.09 9.48
N ARG A 4 -1.89 -54.42 10.78
CA ARG A 4 -2.79 -53.70 11.69
C ARG A 4 -2.13 -52.43 12.24
N GLU A 5 -0.83 -52.52 12.51
CA GLU A 5 0.01 -51.40 12.95
C GLU A 5 0.14 -50.35 11.82
N GLU A 6 0.29 -50.80 10.57
CA GLU A 6 0.27 -49.95 9.37
C GLU A 6 -1.08 -49.25 9.17
N LEU A 7 -2.20 -49.94 9.42
CA LEU A 7 -3.55 -49.36 9.36
C LEU A 7 -3.78 -48.31 10.45
N GLU A 8 -3.30 -48.57 11.67
CA GLU A 8 -3.38 -47.62 12.79
C GLU A 8 -2.54 -46.37 12.52
N LEU A 9 -1.34 -46.53 11.94
CA LEU A 9 -0.49 -45.43 11.48
C LEU A 9 -1.17 -44.59 10.38
N LEU A 10 -1.72 -45.24 9.35
CA LEU A 10 -2.43 -44.55 8.27
C LEU A 10 -3.66 -43.80 8.79
N GLN A 11 -4.41 -44.40 9.72
CA GLN A 11 -5.56 -43.75 10.34
C GLN A 11 -5.14 -42.49 11.13
N ALA A 12 -4.05 -42.59 11.90
CA ALA A 12 -3.50 -41.45 12.63
C ALA A 12 -3.04 -40.34 11.68
N GLU A 13 -2.41 -40.69 10.56
CA GLU A 13 -1.93 -39.74 9.56
C GLU A 13 -3.08 -39.03 8.82
N ILE A 14 -4.15 -39.75 8.47
CA ILE A 14 -5.37 -39.16 7.91
C ILE A 14 -6.05 -38.20 8.90
N LEU A 15 -6.13 -38.58 10.18
CA LEU A 15 -6.70 -37.70 11.21
C LEU A 15 -5.88 -36.42 11.39
N ASN A 16 -4.55 -36.54 11.35
CA ASN A 16 -3.66 -35.37 11.39
C ASN A 16 -3.86 -34.47 10.17
N LEU A 17 -3.95 -35.04 8.96
CA LEU A 17 -4.22 -34.30 7.74
C LEU A 17 -5.58 -33.57 7.82
N PHE A 18 -6.62 -34.26 8.31
CA PHE A 18 -7.94 -33.67 8.49
C PHE A 18 -7.90 -32.48 9.46
N ASN A 19 -7.27 -32.63 10.62
CA ASN A 19 -7.13 -31.55 11.59
C ASN A 19 -6.35 -30.36 11.02
N TYR A 20 -5.31 -30.64 10.22
CA TYR A 20 -4.54 -29.60 9.53
C TYR A 20 -5.40 -28.84 8.51
N ILE A 21 -6.19 -29.55 7.70
CA ILE A 21 -7.12 -28.94 6.74
C ILE A 21 -8.17 -28.09 7.44
N GLN A 22 -8.72 -28.53 8.59
CA GLN A 22 -9.67 -27.71 9.36
C GLN A 22 -9.03 -26.44 9.91
N ARG A 23 -7.76 -26.51 10.33
CA ARG A 23 -7.02 -25.31 10.76
C ARG A 23 -6.79 -24.34 9.61
N VAL A 24 -6.32 -24.84 8.46
CA VAL A 24 -6.13 -24.00 7.26
C VAL A 24 -7.45 -23.36 6.84
N ARG A 25 -8.56 -24.10 6.89
CA ARG A 25 -9.91 -23.57 6.60
C ARG A 25 -10.28 -22.42 7.54
N LYS A 26 -9.98 -22.52 8.85
CA LYS A 26 -10.20 -21.42 9.80
C LYS A 26 -9.36 -20.20 9.49
N GLU A 27 -8.08 -20.38 9.18
CA GLU A 27 -7.16 -19.29 8.85
C GLU A 27 -7.60 -18.58 7.55
N VAL A 28 -7.99 -19.33 6.52
CA VAL A 28 -8.55 -18.77 5.26
C VAL A 28 -9.85 -18.01 5.54
N ALA A 29 -10.76 -18.57 6.34
CA ALA A 29 -12.02 -17.93 6.68
C ALA A 29 -11.83 -16.64 7.52
N ALA A 30 -10.73 -16.54 8.27
CA ALA A 30 -10.40 -15.35 9.03
C ALA A 30 -9.88 -14.22 8.14
N ILE A 31 -9.03 -14.56 7.18
CA ILE A 31 -8.52 -13.62 6.18
C ILE A 31 -9.68 -13.00 5.39
N THR A 32 -10.70 -13.79 5.03
CA THR A 32 -11.84 -13.34 4.21
C THR A 32 -12.90 -12.54 4.95
N ARG A 33 -13.04 -12.72 6.28
CA ARG A 33 -14.13 -12.10 7.06
C ARG A 33 -13.74 -10.89 7.88
N SER A 34 -12.45 -10.56 7.95
CA SER A 34 -11.97 -9.29 8.52
C SER A 34 -12.43 -8.03 7.76
N ASP A 35 -13.46 -8.15 6.91
CA ASP A 35 -13.85 -7.20 5.88
C ASP A 35 -15.37 -7.21 5.70
N GLU A 36 -16.06 -6.23 6.28
CA GLU A 36 -17.51 -6.05 6.15
C GLU A 36 -17.92 -5.44 4.78
N GLY A 37 -17.02 -5.37 3.79
CA GLY A 37 -17.36 -4.97 2.43
C GLY A 37 -16.22 -5.16 1.44
N ASN A 38 -16.49 -5.90 0.35
CA ASN A 38 -15.62 -6.11 -0.82
C ASN A 38 -14.12 -6.31 -0.53
N GLY A 39 -13.72 -7.59 -0.40
CA GLY A 39 -12.38 -8.10 -0.71
C GLY A 39 -11.20 -7.22 -0.26
N ARG A 40 -10.75 -7.37 0.98
CA ARG A 40 -9.57 -6.72 1.57
C ARG A 40 -8.33 -6.74 0.66
N PHE A 41 -8.17 -7.77 -0.17
CA PHE A 41 -7.05 -7.86 -1.11
C PHE A 41 -7.28 -7.10 -2.41
N ASP A 42 -8.49 -7.13 -2.97
CA ASP A 42 -8.87 -6.34 -4.15
C ASP A 42 -8.60 -4.85 -3.85
N ASN A 43 -8.98 -4.38 -2.65
CA ASN A 43 -8.70 -3.03 -2.19
C ASN A 43 -7.19 -2.79 -1.94
N MET A 44 -6.45 -3.75 -1.38
CA MET A 44 -5.02 -3.55 -1.05
C MET A 44 -4.13 -3.35 -2.28
N SER A 45 -4.37 -4.06 -3.38
CA SER A 45 -3.59 -3.86 -4.60
C SER A 45 -3.82 -2.46 -5.16
N ASP A 46 -5.09 -2.04 -5.24
CA ASP A 46 -5.48 -0.72 -5.72
C ASP A 46 -4.95 0.39 -4.81
N GLN A 47 -4.94 0.20 -3.49
CA GLN A 47 -4.34 1.12 -2.53
C GLN A 47 -2.82 1.25 -2.72
N LEU A 48 -2.11 0.14 -2.97
CA LEU A 48 -0.68 0.17 -3.21
C LEU A 48 -0.33 0.88 -4.52
N ASP A 49 -1.13 0.67 -5.57
CA ASP A 49 -0.97 1.40 -6.83
C ASP A 49 -1.30 2.90 -6.67
N ALA A 50 -2.34 3.24 -5.91
CA ALA A 50 -2.66 4.62 -5.56
C ALA A 50 -1.55 5.30 -4.75
N ILE A 51 -0.87 4.59 -3.84
CA ILE A 51 0.31 5.09 -3.13
C ILE A 51 1.44 5.41 -4.12
N VAL A 52 1.74 4.50 -5.06
CA VAL A 52 2.78 4.75 -6.07
C VAL A 52 2.44 6.01 -6.85
N GLN A 53 1.23 6.10 -7.40
CA GLN A 53 0.78 7.26 -8.18
C GLN A 53 0.85 8.56 -7.38
N ALA A 54 0.28 8.60 -6.18
CA ALA A 54 0.30 9.78 -5.32
C ALA A 54 1.73 10.24 -4.98
N THR A 55 2.65 9.29 -4.78
CA THR A 55 4.06 9.64 -4.53
C THR A 55 4.77 10.16 -5.77
N GLU A 56 4.47 9.62 -6.97
CA GLU A 56 5.00 10.13 -8.24
C GLU A 56 4.51 11.55 -8.50
N ASP A 57 3.21 11.80 -8.32
CA ASP A 57 2.61 13.12 -8.54
C ASP A 57 3.16 14.17 -7.57
N ALA A 58 3.34 13.80 -6.30
CA ALA A 58 3.97 14.67 -5.30
C ALA A 58 5.43 14.99 -5.67
N THR A 59 6.21 13.98 -6.10
CA THR A 59 7.60 14.18 -6.52
C THR A 59 7.69 15.06 -7.77
N ASN A 60 6.84 14.85 -8.77
CA ASN A 60 6.77 15.70 -9.96
C ASN A 60 6.44 17.16 -9.60
N SER A 61 5.47 17.36 -8.70
CA SER A 61 5.10 18.70 -8.21
C SER A 61 6.27 19.39 -7.49
N ILE A 62 7.03 18.65 -6.67
CA ILE A 62 8.23 19.18 -6.00
C ILE A 62 9.28 19.59 -7.02
N MET A 63 9.58 18.74 -8.01
CA MET A 63 10.56 19.05 -9.05
C MET A 63 10.16 20.29 -9.88
N GLU A 64 8.89 20.42 -10.24
CA GLU A 64 8.37 21.59 -10.96
C GLU A 64 8.60 22.89 -10.17
N VAL A 65 8.31 22.89 -8.86
CA VAL A 65 8.55 24.06 -8.00
C VAL A 65 10.05 24.39 -7.92
N VAL A 66 10.93 23.39 -7.90
CA VAL A 66 12.38 23.59 -7.89
C VAL A 66 12.87 24.19 -9.22
N GLU A 67 12.33 23.76 -10.36
CA GLU A 67 12.61 24.38 -11.67
C GLU A 67 12.18 25.85 -11.70
N GLN A 68 10.96 26.16 -11.24
CA GLN A 68 10.46 27.53 -11.16
C GLN A 68 11.32 28.42 -10.25
N ASN A 69 11.85 27.86 -9.16
CA ASN A 69 12.79 28.55 -8.28
C ASN A 69 14.12 28.83 -8.99
N THR A 70 14.63 27.86 -9.75
CA THR A 70 15.87 27.98 -10.53
C THR A 70 15.74 29.07 -11.61
N ASP A 71 14.63 29.08 -12.35
CA ASP A 71 14.28 30.16 -13.28
C ASP A 71 14.25 31.54 -12.62
N THR A 72 13.79 31.61 -11.37
CA THR A 72 13.74 32.84 -10.59
C THR A 72 15.13 33.28 -10.15
N ILE A 73 15.98 32.34 -9.73
CA ILE A 73 17.40 32.57 -9.41
C ILE A 73 18.11 33.18 -10.63
N ASP A 74 17.92 32.61 -11.82
CA ASP A 74 18.51 33.11 -13.06
C ASP A 74 18.06 34.52 -13.42
N LYS A 75 16.77 34.82 -13.25
CA LYS A 75 16.21 36.17 -13.47
C LYS A 75 16.81 37.20 -12.50
N ILE A 76 17.08 36.82 -11.25
CA ILE A 76 17.72 37.70 -10.26
C ILE A 76 19.19 37.88 -10.61
N ARG A 77 19.90 36.79 -10.96
CA ARG A 77 21.31 36.80 -11.35
C ARG A 77 21.56 37.74 -12.53
N ALA A 78 20.67 37.76 -13.53
CA ALA A 78 20.76 38.65 -14.67
C ALA A 78 20.60 40.15 -14.33
N LYS A 79 20.02 40.48 -13.17
CA LYS A 79 19.71 41.85 -12.74
C LYS A 79 20.63 42.38 -11.64
N THR A 80 21.42 41.52 -11.00
CA THR A 80 22.32 41.90 -9.91
C THR A 80 23.78 41.82 -10.33
N GLN A 81 24.60 42.72 -9.79
CA GLN A 81 26.08 42.67 -9.91
C GLN A 81 26.74 42.60 -8.52
N ASP A 82 25.94 42.49 -7.47
CA ASP A 82 26.41 42.40 -6.10
C ASP A 82 27.01 41.02 -5.82
N ALA A 83 28.29 40.98 -5.43
CA ALA A 83 29.04 39.75 -5.20
C ALA A 83 28.48 38.91 -4.03
N GLU A 84 27.92 39.55 -3.01
CA GLU A 84 27.32 38.85 -1.86
C GLU A 84 26.02 38.17 -2.29
N ILE A 85 25.18 38.87 -3.06
CA ILE A 85 23.94 38.31 -3.61
C ILE A 85 24.24 37.16 -4.57
N VAL A 86 25.24 37.30 -5.43
CA VAL A 86 25.64 36.23 -6.36
C VAL A 86 26.05 34.96 -5.62
N THR A 87 26.79 35.09 -4.51
CA THR A 87 27.20 33.95 -3.69
C THR A 87 25.99 33.23 -3.06
N LEU A 88 25.00 33.98 -2.58
CA LEU A 88 23.75 33.41 -2.04
C LEU A 88 22.92 32.70 -3.14
N LEU A 89 22.93 33.22 -4.37
CA LEU A 89 22.27 32.57 -5.51
C LEU A 89 22.95 31.24 -5.87
N ASP A 90 24.29 31.18 -5.85
CA ASP A 90 25.04 29.93 -6.05
C ASP A 90 24.68 28.87 -4.99
N GLU A 91 24.48 29.28 -3.73
CA GLU A 91 24.06 28.38 -2.65
C GLU A 91 22.64 27.84 -2.89
N LEU A 92 21.70 28.68 -3.33
CA LEU A 92 20.33 28.26 -3.67
C LEU A 92 20.29 27.31 -4.87
N GLU A 93 21.16 27.51 -5.86
CA GLU A 93 21.27 26.66 -7.05
C GLU A 93 21.82 25.27 -6.69
N ASN A 94 22.81 25.21 -5.78
CA ASN A 94 23.30 23.95 -5.20
C ASN A 94 22.20 23.24 -4.40
N ASN A 95 21.44 23.96 -3.58
CA ASN A 95 20.32 23.37 -2.84
C ASN A 95 19.25 22.79 -3.77
N SER A 96 18.94 23.49 -4.86
CA SER A 96 18.01 23.02 -5.89
C SER A 96 18.50 21.73 -6.55
N SER A 97 19.81 21.65 -6.87
CA SER A 97 20.44 20.44 -7.41
C SER A 97 20.37 19.26 -6.44
N ASN A 98 20.61 19.50 -5.14
CA ASN A 98 20.51 18.46 -4.11
C ASN A 98 19.08 17.90 -3.97
N ILE A 99 18.05 18.75 -4.09
CA ILE A 99 16.65 18.32 -4.07
C ILE A 99 16.35 17.45 -5.29
N PHE A 100 16.82 17.84 -6.47
CA PHE A 100 16.67 17.05 -7.70
C PHE A 100 17.29 15.66 -7.57
N GLU A 101 18.52 15.57 -7.06
CA GLU A 101 19.20 14.30 -6.84
C GLU A 101 18.44 13.42 -5.84
N ALA A 102 17.95 14.01 -4.74
CA ALA A 102 17.17 13.28 -3.74
C ALA A 102 15.85 12.74 -4.31
N CYS A 103 15.15 13.53 -5.13
CA CYS A 103 13.89 13.14 -5.76
C CYS A 103 14.09 12.07 -6.85
N THR A 104 15.25 12.03 -7.50
CA THR A 104 15.56 11.04 -8.55
C THR A 104 15.55 9.59 -8.03
N PHE A 105 15.76 9.38 -6.72
CA PHE A 105 15.68 8.04 -6.10
C PHE A 105 14.25 7.51 -5.94
N GLN A 106 13.22 8.32 -6.19
CA GLN A 106 11.82 7.92 -6.07
C GLN A 106 11.45 6.80 -7.04
N ASP A 107 12.04 6.76 -8.25
CA ASP A 107 11.84 5.67 -9.23
C ASP A 107 12.13 4.28 -8.64
N ILE A 108 13.21 4.14 -7.85
CA ILE A 108 13.54 2.87 -7.19
C ILE A 108 12.48 2.51 -6.13
N THR A 109 11.90 3.50 -5.46
CA THR A 109 10.85 3.29 -4.48
C THR A 109 9.55 2.84 -5.15
N GLY A 110 9.14 3.51 -6.23
CA GLY A 110 7.99 3.11 -7.04
C GLY A 110 8.10 1.65 -7.51
N GLN A 111 9.23 1.30 -8.14
CA GLN A 111 9.48 -0.08 -8.59
C GLN A 111 9.42 -1.12 -7.45
N ARG A 112 9.92 -0.79 -6.26
CA ARG A 112 9.87 -1.68 -5.10
C ARG A 112 8.43 -1.87 -4.61
N VAL A 113 7.65 -0.79 -4.52
CA VAL A 113 6.24 -0.86 -4.11
C VAL A 113 5.42 -1.64 -5.15
N THR A 114 5.61 -1.41 -6.45
CA THR A 114 4.97 -2.20 -7.50
C THR A 114 5.29 -3.70 -7.37
N LYS A 115 6.53 -4.07 -7.01
CA LYS A 115 6.90 -5.47 -6.77
C LYS A 115 6.19 -6.06 -5.55
N ILE A 116 6.00 -5.26 -4.50
CA ILE A 116 5.24 -5.65 -3.32
C ILE A 116 3.76 -5.84 -3.72
N ALA A 117 3.16 -4.89 -4.44
CA ALA A 117 1.78 -4.98 -4.94
C ALA A 117 1.55 -6.29 -5.71
N ARG A 118 2.42 -6.61 -6.69
CA ARG A 118 2.35 -7.89 -7.43
C ARG A 118 2.42 -9.13 -6.54
N SER A 119 3.20 -9.06 -5.45
CA SER A 119 3.30 -10.17 -4.51
C SER A 119 2.03 -10.33 -3.68
N VAL A 120 1.37 -9.22 -3.31
CA VAL A 120 0.08 -9.22 -2.63
C VAL A 120 -1.01 -9.78 -3.55
N THR A 121 -1.09 -9.33 -4.81
CA THR A 121 -2.03 -9.88 -5.81
C THR A 121 -1.82 -11.39 -6.03
N TYR A 122 -0.57 -11.84 -5.98
CA TYR A 122 -0.27 -13.28 -6.07
C TYR A 122 -0.82 -14.04 -4.86
N VAL A 123 -0.61 -13.53 -3.64
CA VAL A 123 -1.16 -14.15 -2.42
C VAL A 123 -2.68 -14.19 -2.47
N GLU A 124 -3.30 -13.09 -2.86
CA GLU A 124 -4.75 -12.98 -3.08
C GLU A 124 -5.27 -14.07 -4.01
N SER A 125 -4.68 -14.23 -5.20
CA SER A 125 -5.09 -15.25 -6.15
C SER A 125 -5.07 -16.66 -5.55
N ARG A 126 -4.08 -16.96 -4.70
CA ARG A 126 -3.97 -18.26 -4.02
C ARG A 126 -4.99 -18.41 -2.91
N VAL A 127 -5.28 -17.36 -2.14
CA VAL A 127 -6.34 -17.35 -1.14
C VAL A 127 -7.70 -17.56 -1.82
N ASN A 128 -7.98 -16.85 -2.92
CA ASN A 128 -9.19 -17.03 -3.73
C ASN A 128 -9.33 -18.45 -4.27
N SER A 129 -8.23 -19.06 -4.75
CA SER A 129 -8.23 -20.47 -5.15
C SER A 129 -8.60 -21.42 -3.99
N LEU A 130 -8.12 -21.14 -2.77
CA LEU A 130 -8.48 -21.93 -1.58
C LEU A 130 -9.95 -21.73 -1.19
N ILE A 131 -10.48 -20.52 -1.33
CA ILE A 131 -11.90 -20.22 -1.11
C ILE A 131 -12.78 -21.04 -2.06
N GLU A 132 -12.42 -21.10 -3.34
CA GLU A 132 -13.14 -21.90 -4.34
C GLU A 132 -13.12 -23.39 -3.99
N ILE A 133 -11.97 -23.91 -3.52
CA ILE A 133 -11.83 -25.32 -3.12
C ILE A 133 -12.69 -25.65 -1.89
N PHE A 134 -12.71 -24.77 -0.88
CA PHE A 134 -13.47 -25.00 0.34
C PHE A 134 -14.96 -24.70 0.21
N GLY A 135 -15.35 -23.86 -0.73
CA GLY A 135 -16.71 -23.36 -0.91
C GLY A 135 -17.02 -22.19 0.03
N LYS A 136 -17.49 -21.07 -0.53
CA LYS A 136 -17.75 -19.82 0.21
C LYS A 136 -18.73 -20.01 1.38
N GLU A 137 -19.85 -20.69 1.12
CA GLU A 137 -20.88 -21.02 2.14
C GLU A 137 -20.30 -21.80 3.33
N HIS A 138 -19.28 -22.62 3.08
CA HIS A 138 -18.65 -23.41 4.14
C HIS A 138 -17.68 -22.57 4.97
N LEU A 139 -17.05 -21.55 4.40
CA LEU A 139 -16.17 -20.63 5.11
C LEU A 139 -16.95 -19.63 5.95
N ASP A 140 -18.09 -19.14 5.45
CA ASP A 140 -18.95 -18.19 6.16
C ASP A 140 -19.54 -18.74 7.46
N ASN A 141 -19.64 -20.07 7.58
CA ASN A 141 -20.16 -20.78 8.76
C ASN A 141 -19.07 -21.13 9.80
N VAL A 142 -17.80 -20.82 9.54
CA VAL A 142 -16.71 -21.10 10.50
C VAL A 142 -16.74 -20.04 11.60
N ASP A 143 -16.47 -20.37 12.86
CA ASP A 143 -16.34 -19.32 13.88
C ASP A 143 -14.93 -18.68 13.79
N VAL A 144 -14.87 -17.36 13.69
CA VAL A 144 -13.60 -16.59 13.60
C VAL A 144 -13.65 -15.48 14.63
N GLU A 145 -12.62 -15.43 15.47
CA GLU A 145 -12.37 -14.28 16.33
C GLU A 145 -11.89 -13.12 15.45
N THR A 146 -12.66 -12.03 15.42
CA THR A 146 -12.24 -10.77 14.79
C THR A 146 -11.46 -9.95 15.80
N GLU A 147 -10.26 -9.48 15.41
CA GLU A 147 -9.55 -8.46 16.18
C GLU A 147 -10.25 -7.10 15.97
N ASP A 148 -10.76 -6.51 17.06
CA ASP A 148 -11.28 -5.15 17.03
C ASP A 148 -10.12 -4.17 16.81
N LYS A 149 -10.21 -3.38 15.73
CA LYS A 149 -9.27 -2.28 15.49
C LYS A 149 -9.33 -1.28 16.63
N THR A 150 -8.16 -0.81 17.06
CA THR A 150 -8.06 0.31 18.01
C THR A 150 -8.59 1.60 17.39
N GLU A 151 -8.95 2.59 18.21
CA GLU A 151 -9.45 3.87 17.71
C GLU A 151 -8.43 4.59 16.80
N ASP A 152 -7.13 4.49 17.12
CA ASP A 152 -6.06 5.07 16.30
C ASP A 152 -5.98 4.39 14.91
N GLU A 153 -6.13 3.07 14.85
CA GLU A 153 -6.14 2.33 13.59
C GLU A 153 -7.35 2.64 12.71
N LYS A 154 -8.47 3.08 13.31
CA LYS A 154 -9.64 3.56 12.57
C LYS A 154 -9.44 4.96 11.98
N MET A 155 -8.50 5.74 12.51
CA MET A 155 -8.19 7.08 12.00
C MET A 155 -7.18 7.09 10.85
N LEU A 156 -6.45 5.98 10.66
CA LEU A 156 -5.52 5.80 9.54
C LEU A 156 -6.30 5.50 8.25
N ASN A 157 -6.61 6.55 7.51
CA ASN A 157 -7.15 6.44 6.16
C ASN A 157 -5.99 6.38 5.15
N GLY A 158 -6.12 5.54 4.14
CA GLY A 158 -5.19 5.50 3.00
C GLY A 158 -5.26 6.79 2.16
N PRO A 159 -4.41 6.92 1.14
CA PRO A 159 -4.56 8.01 0.16
C PRO A 159 -5.98 8.03 -0.39
N GLN A 160 -6.58 9.22 -0.50
CA GLN A 160 -7.88 9.35 -1.13
C GLN A 160 -7.81 8.99 -2.60
N PHE A 161 -8.71 8.12 -3.06
CA PHE A 161 -8.87 7.84 -4.47
C PHE A 161 -9.42 9.07 -5.21
N GLU A 162 -9.17 9.11 -6.51
CA GLU A 162 -9.61 10.21 -7.37
C GLU A 162 -11.14 10.34 -7.32
N GLY A 163 -11.64 11.52 -6.91
CA GLY A 163 -13.07 11.78 -6.74
C GLY A 163 -13.64 11.47 -5.34
N GLU A 164 -12.87 10.87 -4.44
CA GLU A 164 -13.25 10.64 -3.03
C GLU A 164 -12.65 11.70 -2.07
N GLY A 165 -11.96 12.68 -2.64
CA GLY A 165 -11.42 13.84 -1.93
C GLY A 165 -12.50 14.78 -1.41
N VAL A 166 -12.26 15.39 -0.24
CA VAL A 166 -13.08 16.53 0.19
C VAL A 166 -12.81 17.66 -0.79
N THR A 167 -13.85 18.12 -1.47
CA THR A 167 -13.73 19.20 -2.46
C THR A 167 -13.52 20.54 -1.79
N GLN A 168 -12.87 21.49 -2.46
CA GLN A 168 -12.68 22.84 -1.92
C GLN A 168 -14.03 23.50 -1.57
N ASP A 169 -15.07 23.24 -2.36
CA ASP A 169 -16.44 23.70 -2.09
C ASP A 169 -17.05 23.12 -0.80
N GLU A 170 -16.60 21.94 -0.36
CA GLU A 170 -17.00 21.33 0.91
C GLU A 170 -16.18 21.88 2.08
N ILE A 171 -14.91 22.20 1.86
CA ILE A 171 -14.05 22.89 2.84
C ILE A 171 -14.62 24.28 3.11
N ASP A 172 -14.97 25.03 2.07
CA ASP A 172 -15.47 26.40 2.20
C ASP A 172 -16.79 26.44 3.02
N LYS A 173 -17.67 25.44 2.86
CA LYS A 173 -18.90 25.28 3.66
C LYS A 173 -18.68 25.01 5.15
N LEU A 174 -17.48 24.61 5.58
CA LEU A 174 -17.15 24.37 6.99
C LEU A 174 -16.71 25.66 7.71
N PHE A 175 -16.35 26.70 6.95
CA PHE A 175 -15.85 27.97 7.48
C PHE A 175 -16.82 29.16 7.28
N ASP A 176 -17.97 28.94 6.63
CA ASP A 176 -19.12 29.85 6.52
C ASP A 176 -20.23 29.52 7.54
#